data_AF-A0A257ITN2-F1
#
_entry.id   AF-A0A257ITN2-F1
#
_cell.length_a   1.000
_cell.length_b   1.000
_cell.length_c   1.000
_cell.angle_alpha   90.00
_cell.angle_beta   90.00
_cell.angle_gamma   90.00
#
_symmetry.space_group_name_H-M   'P 1'
#
loop_
_entity.id
_entity.type
_entity.pdbx_description
1 polymer ?
#
loop_
_entity_poly.entity_id
_entity_poly.type
_entity_poly.pdbx_seq_one_letter_code
_entity_poly.pdbx_strand_id
1 'polypeptide(L)'
;MRIFLSLLFLCYCFEADAQTISASPGWSYSVPSGTISEAGTNYSLSPTSAANQTLISIAGFSIFETYSVTVHKIDTDWNSALTLQVQRTGTGTTGFFGSTNGGASYITLTNSPQAFFNGNIGFANNKNNVPIQYQIQGASVLLPVKTYTTTVVYTVSN
;
A
#
# COMPACT_ATOMS: atom_id res chain seq x y z
N MET A 1 -5.32 -29.69 -47.51
CA MET A 1 -5.78 -29.71 -46.10
C MET A 1 -4.65 -29.92 -45.06
N ARG A 2 -3.36 -30.00 -45.46
CA ARG A 2 -2.23 -30.10 -44.51
C ARG A 2 -1.71 -28.73 -44.02
N ILE A 3 -1.80 -27.70 -44.86
CA ILE A 3 -1.39 -26.31 -44.53
C ILE A 3 -2.35 -25.60 -43.57
N PHE A 4 -3.64 -25.97 -43.58
CA PHE A 4 -4.64 -25.39 -42.69
C PHE A 4 -4.47 -25.86 -41.22
N LEU A 5 -3.93 -27.07 -41.03
CA LEU A 5 -3.65 -27.64 -39.71
C LEU A 5 -2.38 -27.02 -39.07
N SER A 6 -1.44 -26.56 -39.90
CA SER A 6 -0.23 -25.85 -39.46
C SER A 6 -0.51 -24.41 -39.03
N LEU A 7 -1.52 -23.76 -39.61
CA LEU A 7 -1.98 -22.42 -39.21
C LEU A 7 -2.79 -22.43 -37.90
N LEU A 8 -3.42 -23.56 -37.54
CA LEU A 8 -4.15 -23.73 -36.28
C LEU A 8 -3.22 -24.02 -35.08
N PHE A 9 -1.97 -24.43 -35.34
CA PHE A 9 -0.93 -24.62 -34.32
C PHE A 9 -0.12 -23.34 -34.02
N LEU A 10 -0.46 -22.24 -34.70
CA LEU A 10 0.00 -20.88 -34.38
C LEU A 10 -0.95 -20.21 -33.38
N CYS A 11 -1.59 -20.99 -32.52
CA CYS A 11 -2.25 -20.48 -31.32
C CYS A 11 -1.12 -20.09 -30.36
N TYR A 12 -0.60 -18.87 -30.54
CA TYR A 12 0.33 -18.22 -29.64
C TYR A 12 -0.16 -18.44 -28.20
N CYS A 13 0.60 -19.22 -27.44
CA CYS A 13 0.43 -19.32 -26.01
C CYS A 13 0.79 -17.93 -25.47
N PHE A 14 -0.21 -17.11 -25.17
CA PHE A 14 0.01 -15.89 -24.41
C PHE A 14 0.37 -16.34 -23.00
N GLU A 15 1.67 -16.27 -22.66
CA GLU A 15 2.07 -16.38 -21.26
C GLU A 15 1.55 -15.14 -20.55
N ALA A 16 0.61 -15.33 -19.63
CA ALA A 16 0.17 -14.29 -18.73
C ALA A 16 1.14 -14.28 -17.54
N ASP A 17 2.05 -13.32 -17.52
CA ASP A 17 2.90 -13.08 -16.36
C ASP A 17 2.03 -12.53 -15.21
N ALA A 18 1.86 -13.33 -14.16
CA ALA A 18 1.14 -12.90 -12.98
C ALA A 18 2.06 -12.08 -12.06
N GLN A 19 1.75 -10.80 -11.92
CA GLN A 19 2.39 -9.98 -10.89
C GLN A 19 1.92 -10.40 -9.51
N THR A 20 2.86 -10.42 -8.56
CA THR A 20 2.57 -10.71 -7.15
C THR A 20 2.93 -9.50 -6.31
N ILE A 21 2.05 -9.14 -5.37
CA ILE A 21 2.29 -8.10 -4.39
C ILE A 21 2.16 -8.69 -2.99
N SER A 22 3.11 -8.36 -2.12
CA SER A 22 3.06 -8.69 -0.70
C SER A 22 3.21 -7.42 0.13
N ALA A 23 2.45 -7.34 1.23
CA ALA A 23 2.45 -6.23 2.16
C ALA A 23 2.38 -6.78 3.59
N SER A 24 3.45 -6.65 4.35
CA SER A 24 3.53 -7.17 5.73
C SER A 24 4.58 -6.42 6.56
N PRO A 25 4.42 -6.32 7.90
CA PRO A 25 3.22 -6.63 8.69
C PRO A 25 2.18 -5.49 8.67
N GLY A 26 1.02 -5.70 9.31
CA GLY A 26 0.03 -4.65 9.56
C GLY A 26 0.42 -3.73 10.73
N TRP A 27 -0.49 -2.84 11.14
CA TRP A 27 -0.26 -1.91 12.25
C TRP A 27 -1.40 -1.96 13.28
N SER A 28 -1.03 -1.91 14.56
CA SER A 28 -1.95 -1.78 15.70
C SER A 28 -1.43 -0.71 16.64
N TYR A 29 -2.32 0.16 17.12
CA TYR A 29 -2.00 1.18 18.12
C TYR A 29 -3.03 1.16 19.25
N SER A 30 -2.54 1.22 20.49
CA SER A 30 -3.39 1.34 21.68
C SER A 30 -3.16 2.70 22.30
N VAL A 31 -4.23 3.47 22.51
CA VAL A 31 -4.17 4.79 23.14
C VAL A 31 -3.89 4.60 24.64
N PRO A 32 -2.75 5.07 25.17
CA PRO A 32 -2.45 4.91 26.59
C PRO A 32 -3.40 5.75 27.47
N SER A 33 -3.81 5.21 28.62
CA SER A 33 -4.74 5.86 29.55
C SER A 33 -4.24 7.20 30.11
N GLY A 34 -2.91 7.40 30.18
CA GLY A 34 -2.29 8.63 30.68
C GLY A 34 -2.26 9.81 29.70
N THR A 35 -2.84 9.66 28.50
CA THR A 35 -2.82 10.70 27.45
C THR A 35 -3.94 11.72 27.57
N ILE A 36 -4.86 11.54 28.52
CA ILE A 36 -5.91 12.50 28.86
C ILE A 36 -5.34 13.44 29.93
N SER A 37 -4.91 14.65 29.54
CA SER A 37 -4.38 15.61 30.52
C SER A 37 -5.48 16.41 31.23
N GLU A 38 -6.65 16.58 30.62
CA GLU A 38 -7.78 17.32 31.18
C GLU A 38 -9.13 16.73 30.71
N ALA A 39 -10.18 16.85 31.53
CA ALA A 39 -11.52 16.42 31.14
C ALA A 39 -12.04 17.31 29.99
N GLY A 40 -12.55 16.68 28.92
CA GLY A 40 -13.16 17.38 27.79
C GLY A 40 -12.21 17.81 26.66
N THR A 41 -10.90 17.56 26.78
CA THR A 41 -9.95 17.78 25.68
C THR A 41 -9.81 16.53 24.82
N ASN A 42 -9.65 16.70 23.49
CA ASN A 42 -9.34 15.60 22.58
C ASN A 42 -7.93 15.07 22.83
N TYR A 43 -7.64 13.85 22.39
CA TYR A 43 -6.27 13.36 22.36
C TYR A 43 -5.46 14.28 21.42
N SER A 44 -4.41 14.92 21.93
CA SER A 44 -3.50 15.74 21.12
C SER A 44 -2.57 14.90 20.23
N LEU A 45 -2.68 13.57 20.31
CA LEU A 45 -1.83 12.62 19.62
C LEU A 45 -2.36 12.35 18.21
N SER A 46 -1.49 12.57 17.23
CA SER A 46 -1.60 11.95 15.90
C SER A 46 -0.63 10.77 15.86
N PRO A 47 -1.01 9.59 16.36
CA PRO A 47 -0.08 8.48 16.47
C PRO A 47 0.41 8.06 15.09
N THR A 48 1.72 7.87 15.01
CA THR A 48 2.43 7.48 13.80
C THR A 48 3.10 6.13 14.03
N SER A 49 3.01 5.24 13.04
CA SER A 49 3.68 3.93 13.09
C SER A 49 5.20 4.05 12.89
N ALA A 50 5.92 2.94 13.02
CA ALA A 50 7.31 2.87 12.58
C ALA A 50 7.42 3.24 11.09
N ALA A 51 8.57 3.79 10.68
CA ALA A 51 8.80 4.24 9.31
C ALA A 51 8.72 3.09 8.28
N ASN A 52 9.02 1.87 8.71
CA ASN A 52 9.00 0.62 7.95
C ASN A 52 7.92 -0.34 8.46
N GLN A 53 6.78 0.19 8.92
CA GLN A 53 5.72 -0.60 9.53
C GLN A 53 5.19 -1.70 8.61
N THR A 54 4.99 -1.38 7.33
CA THR A 54 4.68 -2.35 6.29
C THR A 54 5.75 -2.28 5.22
N LEU A 55 6.24 -3.43 4.78
CA LEU A 55 7.13 -3.56 3.63
C LEU A 55 6.31 -4.07 2.45
N ILE A 56 6.32 -3.33 1.34
CA ILE A 56 5.72 -3.76 0.09
C ILE A 56 6.80 -4.32 -0.82
N SER A 57 6.57 -5.54 -1.31
CA SER A 57 7.39 -6.17 -2.34
C SER A 57 6.51 -6.63 -3.49
N ILE A 58 6.98 -6.39 -4.71
CA ILE A 58 6.26 -6.64 -5.95
C ILE A 58 7.19 -7.43 -6.89
N ALA A 59 6.71 -8.53 -7.45
CA ALA A 59 7.50 -9.42 -8.29
C ALA A 59 6.72 -9.84 -9.55
N GLY A 60 7.44 -10.35 -10.53
CA GLY A 60 6.85 -10.82 -11.79
C GLY A 60 6.85 -9.76 -12.89
N PHE A 61 7.86 -8.89 -12.91
CA PHE A 61 8.06 -7.91 -13.97
C PHE A 61 9.14 -8.34 -14.95
N SER A 62 8.99 -7.89 -16.19
CA SER A 62 10.05 -7.83 -17.18
C SER A 62 11.01 -6.67 -16.92
N ILE A 63 12.20 -6.75 -17.53
CA ILE A 63 13.18 -5.66 -17.48
C ILE A 63 12.57 -4.37 -18.03
N PHE A 64 12.84 -3.24 -17.37
CA PHE A 64 12.32 -1.91 -17.67
C PHE A 64 10.79 -1.77 -17.64
N GLU A 65 10.06 -2.77 -17.18
CA GLU A 65 8.61 -2.65 -17.03
C GLU A 65 8.24 -1.57 -16.01
N THR A 66 7.20 -0.82 -16.33
CA THR A 66 6.63 0.21 -15.46
C THR A 66 5.59 -0.42 -14.55
N TYR A 67 5.43 0.14 -13.35
CA TYR A 67 4.39 -0.29 -12.43
C TYR A 67 3.72 0.92 -11.78
N SER A 68 2.46 0.74 -11.44
CA SER A 68 1.66 1.68 -10.65
C SER A 68 1.00 0.94 -9.50
N VAL A 69 1.10 1.51 -8.31
CA VAL A 69 0.47 1.00 -7.09
C VAL A 69 -0.63 1.97 -6.68
N THR A 70 -1.84 1.42 -6.56
CA THR A 70 -2.97 2.09 -5.93
C THR A 70 -3.16 1.59 -4.52
N VAL A 71 -3.76 2.42 -3.68
CA VAL A 71 -4.08 2.10 -2.30
C VAL A 71 -5.51 2.51 -1.99
N HIS A 72 -6.18 1.77 -1.12
CA HIS A 72 -7.42 2.19 -0.45
C HIS A 72 -7.53 1.47 0.88
N LYS A 73 -8.54 1.83 1.66
CA LYS A 73 -8.93 1.07 2.84
C LYS A 73 -10.29 0.41 2.64
N ILE A 74 -10.53 -0.69 3.34
CA ILE A 74 -11.82 -1.36 3.44
C ILE A 74 -12.16 -1.42 4.92
N ASP A 75 -13.16 -0.65 5.31
CA ASP A 75 -13.54 -0.53 6.72
C ASP A 75 -14.30 -1.77 7.20
N THR A 76 -13.82 -2.36 8.30
CA THR A 76 -14.52 -3.44 9.01
C THR A 76 -15.32 -2.87 10.17
N ASP A 77 -14.65 -2.10 11.03
CA ASP A 77 -15.26 -1.32 12.11
C ASP A 77 -14.45 -0.02 12.27
N TRP A 78 -14.74 0.98 11.44
CA TRP A 78 -13.99 2.23 11.40
C TRP A 78 -14.92 3.42 11.65
N ASN A 79 -14.49 4.35 12.50
CA ASN A 79 -15.25 5.57 12.76
C ASN A 79 -14.89 6.66 11.75
N SER A 80 -15.89 7.40 11.24
CA SER A 80 -15.69 8.47 10.26
C SER A 80 -14.90 9.67 10.79
N ALA A 81 -14.82 9.87 12.11
CA ALA A 81 -13.98 10.90 12.71
C ALA A 81 -12.48 10.53 12.67
N LEU A 82 -12.16 9.24 12.52
CA LEU A 82 -10.78 8.77 12.40
C LEU A 82 -10.30 8.86 10.96
N THR A 83 -9.21 9.59 10.77
CA THR A 83 -8.54 9.71 9.47
C THR A 83 -7.28 8.85 9.47
N LEU A 84 -7.23 7.85 8.60
CA LEU A 84 -6.02 7.05 8.38
C LEU A 84 -5.25 7.62 7.19
N GLN A 85 -3.97 7.86 7.36
CA GLN A 85 -3.07 8.35 6.33
C GLN A 85 -1.91 7.39 6.12
N VAL A 86 -1.36 7.39 4.91
CA VAL A 86 -0.24 6.54 4.52
C VAL A 86 0.82 7.32 3.74
N GLN A 87 2.09 6.99 3.94
CA GLN A 87 3.19 7.45 3.10
C GLN A 87 4.25 6.37 2.93
N ARG A 88 5.04 6.48 1.87
CA ARG A 88 6.33 5.79 1.75
C ARG A 88 7.39 6.61 2.48
N THR A 89 8.26 5.94 3.21
CA THR A 89 9.43 6.57 3.86
C THR A 89 10.73 6.30 3.11
N GLY A 90 10.66 5.51 2.04
CA GLY A 90 11.80 5.13 1.22
C GLY A 90 11.34 4.55 -0.11
N THR A 91 12.29 4.31 -1.00
CA THR A 91 12.03 3.79 -2.35
C THR A 91 12.09 2.28 -2.44
N GLY A 92 12.56 1.57 -1.41
CA GLY A 92 12.91 0.14 -1.52
C GLY A 92 14.04 -0.10 -2.53
N THR A 93 14.25 -1.36 -2.89
CA THR A 93 15.35 -1.81 -3.75
C THR A 93 14.81 -2.35 -5.07
N THR A 94 15.48 -2.03 -6.18
CA THR A 94 15.16 -2.53 -7.53
C THR A 94 16.43 -2.56 -8.40
N GLY A 95 16.31 -2.88 -9.68
CA GLY A 95 17.43 -2.98 -10.61
C GLY A 95 18.10 -1.66 -10.93
N PHE A 96 19.26 -1.73 -11.58
CA PHE A 96 19.93 -0.53 -12.11
C PHE A 96 19.00 0.19 -13.10
N PHE A 97 18.96 1.53 -13.05
CA PHE A 97 17.95 2.38 -13.72
C PHE A 97 16.49 2.19 -13.29
N GLY A 98 16.22 1.43 -12.23
CA GLY A 98 14.88 1.36 -11.65
C GLY A 98 14.60 2.60 -10.80
N SER A 99 13.32 2.97 -10.72
CA SER A 99 12.87 4.19 -10.06
C SER A 99 11.58 4.00 -9.25
N THR A 100 11.30 4.95 -8.36
CA THR A 100 10.05 5.04 -7.62
C THR A 100 9.69 6.49 -7.38
N ASN A 101 8.48 6.87 -7.79
CA ASN A 101 7.96 8.24 -7.75
C ASN A 101 6.61 8.27 -7.00
N GLY A 102 6.29 9.40 -6.36
CA GLY A 102 5.00 9.64 -5.71
C GLY A 102 4.82 8.95 -4.34
N GLY A 103 3.93 9.45 -3.48
CA GLY A 103 3.65 8.82 -2.19
C GLY A 103 4.72 9.04 -1.11
N ALA A 104 5.62 10.01 -1.26
CA ALA A 104 6.60 10.40 -0.22
C ALA A 104 6.02 11.35 0.85
N SER A 105 4.74 11.71 0.72
CA SER A 105 3.99 12.53 1.67
C SER A 105 2.71 11.79 2.06
N TYR A 106 2.22 12.06 3.26
CA TYR A 106 0.96 11.48 3.73
C TYR A 106 -0.20 11.80 2.81
N ILE A 107 -0.89 10.75 2.38
CA ILE A 107 -2.19 10.82 1.70
C ILE A 107 -3.26 10.20 2.60
N THR A 108 -4.46 10.78 2.58
CA THR A 108 -5.60 10.27 3.34
C THR A 108 -6.23 9.09 2.63
N LEU A 109 -6.30 7.94 3.32
CA LEU A 109 -6.94 6.75 2.79
C LEU A 109 -8.46 6.89 2.79
N THR A 110 -9.04 6.60 1.63
CA THR A 110 -10.49 6.53 1.40
C THR A 110 -10.89 5.10 1.07
N ASN A 111 -12.20 4.83 1.02
CA ASN A 111 -12.73 3.54 0.59
C ASN A 111 -12.68 3.34 -0.94
N SER A 112 -12.12 4.31 -1.68
CA SER A 112 -11.96 4.24 -3.13
C SER A 112 -10.48 4.14 -3.50
N PRO A 113 -10.10 3.30 -4.49
CA PRO A 113 -8.73 3.23 -5.00
C PRO A 113 -8.19 4.60 -5.40
N GLN A 114 -7.01 4.94 -4.90
CA GLN A 114 -6.28 6.17 -5.24
C GLN A 114 -4.83 5.83 -5.60
N ALA A 115 -4.25 6.61 -6.52
CA ALA A 115 -2.85 6.45 -6.90
C ALA A 115 -1.94 6.73 -5.70
N PHE A 116 -0.98 5.85 -5.45
CA PHE A 116 -0.05 5.99 -4.34
C PHE A 116 1.37 6.26 -4.82
N PHE A 117 1.95 5.33 -5.57
CA PHE A 117 3.28 5.48 -6.16
C PHE A 117 3.42 4.66 -7.42
N ASN A 118 4.39 5.00 -8.25
CA ASN A 118 4.70 4.30 -9.49
C ASN A 118 6.21 4.26 -9.72
N GLY A 119 6.65 3.59 -10.76
CA GLY A 119 8.05 3.61 -11.17
C GLY A 119 8.34 2.61 -12.28
N ASN A 120 9.62 2.29 -12.45
CA ASN A 120 10.08 1.22 -13.33
C ASN A 120 11.05 0.29 -12.59
N ILE A 121 11.13 -0.95 -13.05
CA ILE A 121 11.94 -1.99 -12.41
C ILE A 121 13.41 -1.95 -12.86
N GLY A 122 13.71 -1.32 -13.99
CA GLY A 122 15.06 -1.25 -14.56
C GLY A 122 15.59 -2.64 -14.91
N PHE A 123 16.89 -2.88 -14.72
CA PHE A 123 17.52 -4.19 -14.92
C PHE A 123 17.26 -5.15 -13.74
N ALA A 124 16.00 -5.38 -13.42
CA ALA A 124 15.55 -6.39 -12.46
C ALA A 124 14.20 -6.96 -12.90
N ASN A 125 13.65 -7.87 -12.10
CA ASN A 125 12.31 -8.42 -12.24
C ASN A 125 11.39 -8.09 -11.05
N ASN A 126 11.94 -7.46 -10.01
CA ASN A 126 11.26 -7.26 -8.73
C ASN A 126 11.52 -5.85 -8.15
N LYS A 127 10.57 -5.40 -7.35
CA LYS A 127 10.65 -4.24 -6.47
C LYS A 127 10.52 -4.71 -5.03
N ASN A 128 11.55 -4.55 -4.20
CA ASN A 128 11.57 -5.13 -2.86
C ASN A 128 11.56 -4.07 -1.77
N ASN A 129 10.84 -4.37 -0.69
CA ASN A 129 10.95 -3.68 0.60
C ASN A 129 10.71 -2.17 0.53
N VAL A 130 9.69 -1.73 -0.21
CA VAL A 130 9.24 -0.33 -0.15
C VAL A 130 8.64 -0.09 1.24
N PRO A 131 9.25 0.76 2.09
CA PRO A 131 8.81 0.94 3.46
C PRO A 131 7.65 1.92 3.54
N ILE A 132 6.60 1.52 4.26
CA ILE A 132 5.36 2.25 4.43
C ILE A 132 5.16 2.62 5.90
N GLN A 133 4.67 3.83 6.12
CA GLN A 133 4.31 4.38 7.41
C GLN A 133 2.87 4.87 7.40
N TYR A 134 2.20 4.69 8.54
CA TYR A 134 0.82 5.12 8.75
C TYR A 134 0.73 6.19 9.83
N GLN A 135 -0.29 7.03 9.73
CA GLN A 135 -0.66 7.99 10.75
C GLN A 135 -2.17 7.99 10.95
N ILE A 136 -2.63 8.10 12.19
CA ILE A 136 -4.04 8.32 12.52
C ILE A 136 -4.21 9.75 13.03
N GLN A 137 -5.28 10.40 12.60
CA GLN A 137 -5.73 11.69 13.12
C GLN A 137 -7.22 11.61 13.52
N GLY A 138 -7.67 12.57 14.32
CA GLY A 138 -9.07 12.67 14.74
C GLY A 138 -9.46 11.79 15.95
N ALA A 139 -8.48 11.25 16.68
CA ALA A 139 -8.73 10.58 17.94
C ALA A 139 -9.33 11.58 18.97
N SER A 140 -10.47 11.24 19.54
CA SER A 140 -11.20 12.08 20.50
C SER A 140 -11.71 11.25 21.68
N VAL A 141 -11.81 11.87 22.85
CA VAL A 141 -12.46 11.30 24.05
C VAL A 141 -13.96 11.04 23.84
N LEU A 142 -14.57 11.65 22.81
CA LEU A 142 -15.97 11.40 22.43
C LEU A 142 -16.14 10.09 21.65
N LEU A 143 -15.05 9.51 21.14
CA LEU A 143 -15.14 8.22 20.48
C LEU A 143 -15.38 7.10 21.50
N PRO A 144 -16.30 6.17 21.23
CA PRO A 144 -16.46 4.99 22.06
C PRO A 144 -15.13 4.25 22.25
N VAL A 145 -14.86 3.83 23.48
CA VAL A 145 -13.68 3.02 23.82
C VAL A 145 -13.88 1.61 23.27
N LYS A 146 -13.31 1.35 22.09
CA LYS A 146 -13.30 0.06 21.44
C LYS A 146 -12.16 -0.04 20.44
N THR A 147 -11.96 -1.23 19.89
CA THR A 147 -11.03 -1.47 18.78
C THR A 147 -11.68 -1.05 17.47
N TYR A 148 -11.00 -0.18 16.72
CA TYR A 148 -11.36 0.15 15.34
C TYR A 148 -10.47 -0.65 14.39
N THR A 149 -11.03 -1.19 13.30
CA THR A 149 -10.33 -2.05 12.35
C THR A 149 -10.69 -1.69 10.92
N THR A 150 -9.67 -1.58 10.08
CA THR A 150 -9.79 -1.36 8.64
C THR A 150 -8.64 -2.11 7.94
N THR A 151 -8.86 -2.57 6.72
CA THR A 151 -7.85 -3.26 5.92
C THR A 151 -7.32 -2.31 4.85
N VAL A 152 -6.01 -2.05 4.86
CA VAL A 152 -5.36 -1.29 3.78
C VAL A 152 -5.03 -2.26 2.64
N VAL A 153 -5.55 -1.96 1.45
CA VAL A 153 -5.40 -2.79 0.26
C VAL A 153 -4.52 -2.06 -0.74
N TYR A 154 -3.47 -2.76 -1.19
CA TYR A 154 -2.56 -2.30 -2.24
C TYR A 154 -2.82 -3.13 -3.49
N THR A 155 -2.89 -2.45 -4.65
CA THR A 155 -3.09 -3.12 -5.94
C THR A 155 -2.03 -2.61 -6.91
N VAL A 156 -1.33 -3.55 -7.55
CA VAL A 156 -0.34 -3.29 -8.60
C VAL A 156 -0.99 -3.43 -9.98
N SER A 157 -0.52 -2.61 -10.91
CA SER A 157 -0.82 -2.68 -12.36
C SER A 157 0.43 -2.27 -13.15
N ASN A 158 0.63 -2.83 -14.35
CA ASN A 158 1.59 -2.34 -15.35
C ASN A 158 0.90 -1.89 -16.64
#